data_AF-A0A9D4TAC0-F1
#
_entry.id   AF-A0A9D4TAC0-F1
#
_cell.length_a   1.000
_cell.length_b   1.000
_cell.length_c   1.000
_cell.angle_alpha   90.00
_cell.angle_beta   90.00
_cell.angle_gamma   90.00
#
_symmetry.space_group_name_H-M   'P 1'
#
loop_
_entity.id
_entity.type
_entity.pdbx_description
1 polymer ?
#
loop_
_entity_poly.entity_id
_entity_poly.type
_entity_poly.pdbx_seq_one_letter_code
_entity_poly.pdbx_strand_id
1 'polypeptide(L)' 'MTELPPPEPLRFGDNVADNWIRFKQRVELYFTATESSEPGKQRSPAQKAAILLHLAGQEAIDWFLRP' A
#
# COMPACT_ATOMS: atom_id res chain seq x y z
N MET A 1 -14.07 13.80 -10.37
CA MET A 1 -13.78 12.42 -9.95
C MET A 1 -13.51 12.45 -8.47
N THR A 2 -14.23 11.66 -7.67
CA THR A 2 -13.92 11.49 -6.24
C THR A 2 -12.63 10.68 -6.13
N GLU A 3 -11.54 11.34 -5.73
CA GLU A 3 -10.28 10.66 -5.44
C GLU A 3 -10.52 9.66 -4.31
N LEU A 4 -10.25 8.38 -4.57
CA LEU A 4 -10.30 7.37 -3.53
C LEU A 4 -9.22 7.70 -2.49
N PRO A 5 -9.57 7.77 -1.20
CA PRO A 5 -8.56 8.02 -0.17
C PRO A 5 -7.53 6.88 -0.15
N PRO A 6 -6.28 7.17 0.22
CA PRO A 6 -5.27 6.12 0.36
C PRO A 6 -5.69 5.07 1.40
N PRO A 7 -5.27 3.80 1.24
CA PRO A 7 -5.49 2.75 2.22
C PRO A 7 -4.98 3.09 3.61
N GLU A 8 -5.54 2.46 4.63
CA GLU A 8 -4.97 2.54 5.97
C GLU A 8 -3.55 1.94 6.02
N PRO A 9 -2.62 2.58 6.75
CA PRO A 9 -1.26 2.09 6.94
C PRO A 9 -1.19 0.68 7.52
N LEU A 10 -0.01 0.06 7.40
CA LEU A 10 0.27 -1.20 8.07
C LEU A 10 0.24 -0.99 9.60
N ARG A 11 -0.44 -1.89 10.32
CA ARG A 11 -0.54 -1.84 11.79
C ARG A 11 0.33 -2.93 12.41
N PHE A 12 1.31 -2.52 13.20
CA PHE A 12 2.19 -3.38 13.97
C PHE A 12 1.61 -3.62 15.37
N GLY A 13 0.55 -4.42 15.44
CA GLY A 13 -0.10 -4.84 16.70
C GLY A 13 0.11 -6.33 16.97
N ASP A 14 -0.76 -6.89 17.81
CA ASP A 14 -0.65 -8.26 18.34
C ASP A 14 -0.51 -9.37 17.28
N ASN A 15 -1.03 -9.16 16.07
CA ASN A 15 -0.90 -10.10 14.96
C ASN A 15 -0.44 -9.40 13.66
N VAL A 16 0.87 -9.16 13.58
CA VAL A 16 1.51 -8.52 12.42
C VAL A 16 1.32 -9.30 11.12
N ALA A 17 1.24 -10.64 11.18
CA ALA A 17 1.08 -11.49 10.00
C ALA A 17 -0.29 -11.29 9.34
N ASP A 18 -1.37 -11.32 10.14
CA ASP A 18 -2.72 -11.07 9.63
C ASP A 18 -2.88 -9.61 9.17
N ASN A 19 -2.28 -8.66 9.89
CA ASN A 19 -2.29 -7.26 9.51
C ASN A 19 -1.57 -7.03 8.18
N TRP A 20 -0.47 -7.74 7.92
CA TRP A 20 0.23 -7.71 6.65
C TRP A 20 -0.61 -8.23 5.49
N ILE A 21 -1.33 -9.35 5.69
CA ILE A 21 -2.24 -9.89 4.67
C ILE A 21 -3.32 -8.86 4.31
N ARG A 22 -3.98 -8.28 5.32
CA ARG A 22 -5.03 -7.26 5.13
C ARG A 22 -4.49 -5.99 4.48
N PHE A 23 -3.28 -5.57 4.86
CA PHE A 23 -2.61 -4.41 4.27
C PHE A 23 -2.38 -4.61 2.76
N LYS A 24 -1.78 -5.74 2.36
CA LYS A 24 -1.56 -6.06 0.94
C LYS A 24 -2.85 -6.05 0.13
N GLN A 25 -3.90 -6.69 0.65
CA GLN A 25 -5.21 -6.73 -0.01
C GLN A 25 -5.78 -5.32 -0.24
N ARG A 26 -5.71 -4.42 0.75
CA ARG A 26 -6.19 -3.03 0.58
C ARG A 26 -5.38 -2.25 -0.45
N VAL A 27 -4.06 -2.42 -0.46
CA VAL A 27 -3.18 -1.76 -1.43
C VAL A 27 -3.46 -2.26 -2.86
N GLU A 28 -3.66 -3.55 -3.05
CA GLU A 28 -4.04 -4.14 -4.34
C GLU A 28 -5.38 -3.59 -4.83
N LEU A 29 -6.41 -3.58 -3.97
CA LEU A 29 -7.73 -3.01 -4.31
C LEU A 29 -7.63 -1.53 -4.68
N TYR A 30 -6.82 -0.76 -3.97
CA TYR A 30 -6.59 0.64 -4.29
C TYR A 30 -5.94 0.84 -5.66
N PHE A 31 -4.94 0.03 -6.01
CA PHE A 31 -4.35 0.07 -7.34
C PHE A 31 -5.36 -0.32 -8.42
N THR A 32 -6.11 -1.39 -8.23
CA THR A 32 -7.15 -1.79 -9.19
C THR A 32 -8.17 -0.69 -9.41
N ALA A 33 -8.71 -0.10 -8.34
CA ALA A 33 -9.76 0.91 -8.45
C ALA A 33 -9.25 2.22 -9.09
N THR A 34 -8.04 2.65 -8.73
CA THR A 34 -7.50 3.93 -9.21
C THR A 34 -6.80 3.83 -10.57
N GLU A 35 -6.29 2.66 -10.98
CA GLU A 35 -5.74 2.45 -12.33
C GLU A 35 -6.83 2.30 -13.38
N SER A 36 -7.98 1.73 -13.02
CA SER A 36 -9.15 1.68 -13.91
C SER A 36 -9.79 3.04 -14.15
N SER A 37 -9.43 4.07 -13.38
CA SER A 37 -10.02 5.41 -13.47
C SER A 37 -9.41 6.29 -14.58
N GLU A 38 -8.22 5.97 -15.08
CA GLU A 38 -7.57 6.69 -16.21
C GLU A 38 -7.19 5.70 -17.33
N PRO A 39 -7.98 5.60 -18.42
CA PRO A 39 -7.71 4.71 -19.54
C PRO A 39 -6.30 4.95 -20.13
N GLY A 40 -5.47 3.90 -20.15
CA GLY A 40 -4.13 3.95 -20.75
C GLY A 40 -2.99 4.40 -19.81
N LYS A 41 -3.28 4.69 -18.53
CA LYS A 41 -2.27 5.17 -17.58
C LYS A 41 -2.11 4.19 -16.40
N GLN A 42 -1.38 3.10 -16.64
CA GLN A 42 -0.93 2.23 -15.55
C GLN A 42 0.22 2.91 -14.79
N ARG A 43 0.22 2.80 -13.47
CA ARG A 43 1.36 3.24 -12.66
C ARG A 43 2.57 2.38 -12.97
N SER A 44 3.73 3.01 -13.06
CA SER A 44 5.00 2.29 -13.19
C SER A 44 5.28 1.46 -11.91
N PRO A 45 6.10 0.41 -12.00
CA PRO A 45 6.52 -0.35 -10.82
C PRO A 45 7.12 0.54 -9.72
N ALA A 46 7.88 1.57 -10.10
CA ALA A 46 8.46 2.54 -9.16
C ALA A 46 7.39 3.36 -8.42
N GLN A 47 6.33 3.78 -9.12
CA GLN A 47 5.21 4.48 -8.49
C GLN A 47 4.43 3.58 -7.52
N LYS A 48 4.21 2.31 -7.91
CA LYS A 48 3.57 1.30 -7.04
C LYS A 48 4.40 1.07 -5.77
N ALA A 49 5.72 0.93 -5.92
CA ALA A 49 6.64 0.75 -4.81
C ALA A 49 6.65 1.97 -3.88
N ALA A 50 6.69 3.19 -4.42
CA ALA A 50 6.67 4.43 -3.63
C ALA A 50 5.38 4.56 -2.80
N ILE A 51 4.22 4.23 -3.38
CA ILE A 51 2.94 4.23 -2.65
C ILE A 51 2.96 3.17 -1.55
N LEU A 52 3.44 1.95 -1.85
CA LEU A 52 3.51 0.88 -0.86
C LEU A 52 4.42 1.25 0.32
N LEU A 53 5.59 1.83 0.06
CA LEU A 53 6.52 2.30 1.10
C LEU A 53 5.93 3.44 1.94
N HIS A 54 5.27 4.40 1.28
CA HIS A 54 4.58 5.49 1.99
C HIS A 54 3.50 4.96 2.93
N LEU A 55 2.72 3.98 2.50
CA LEU A 55 1.64 3.36 3.29
C LEU A 55 2.15 2.38 4.35
N ALA A 56 3.26 1.71 4.10
CA ALA A 56 3.88 0.82 5.08
C ALA A 56 4.37 1.62 6.31
N GLY A 57 4.72 2.89 6.12
CA GLY A 57 5.13 3.80 7.19
C GLY A 57 6.56 3.53 7.68
N GLN A 58 7.08 4.44 8.50
CA GLN A 58 8.45 4.38 9.01
C GLN A 58 8.72 3.07 9.78
N GLU A 59 7.76 2.61 10.57
CA GLU A 59 7.88 1.41 11.39
C GLU A 59 8.13 0.14 10.55
N ALA A 60 7.52 0.04 9.36
CA ALA A 60 7.76 -1.09 8.46
C ALA A 60 9.16 -1.07 7.85
N ILE A 61 9.65 0.13 7.51
CA ILE A 61 11.00 0.33 6.99
C ILE A 61 12.01 -0.04 8.07
N ASP A 62 11.80 0.40 9.30
CA ASP A 62 12.65 0.09 10.44
C ASP A 62 12.68 -1.41 10.72
N TRP A 63 11.55 -2.11 10.60
CA TRP A 63 11.48 -3.56 10.77
C TRP A 63 12.23 -4.33 9.67
N PHE A 64 12.16 -3.84 8.41
CA PHE A 64 12.89 -4.44 7.29
C PHE A 64 14.41 -4.20 7.37
N LEU A 65 14.82 -3.03 7.89
CA LEU A 65 16.23 -2.66 8.05
C LEU A 65 16.86 -3.18 9.35
N ARG A 66 16.10 -3.86 10.21
CA ARG A 66 16.68 -4.56 11.37
C ARG A 66 17.54 -5.73 10.87
N PRO A 67 18.78 -5.86 11.37
CA PRO A 67 19.70 -6.95 11.02
C PRO A 67 19.22 -8.32 11.51
#